data_AF-A0A1V1NQP7-F1
#
_entry.id   AF-A0A1V1NQP7-F1
#
_cell.length_a   1.000
_cell.length_b   1.000
_cell.length_c   1.000
_cell.angle_alpha   90.00
_cell.angle_beta   90.00
_cell.angle_gamma   90.00
#
_symmetry.space_group_name_H-M   'P 1'
#
loop_
_entity.id
_entity.type
_entity.pdbx_description
1 polymer ?
#
loop_
_entity_poly.entity_id
_entity_poly.type
_entity_poly.pdbx_seq_one_letter_code
_entity_poly.pdbx_strand_id
1 'polypeptide(L)'
;MFPQNWKPDAENYTPVITDAAFKIELPDITDVSTGDQIQVPLSITPTSGADIYSYYAVVAYDPEILTCTAVSNGNIDLENFSGPVANITPDGKIRIAAFGTDPLDINDILLHFHFTLIGNNNDS
;
A
#
# COMPACT_ATOMS: atom_id res chain seq x y z
N MET A 1 3.02 55.51 -27.48
CA MET A 1 4.20 54.66 -27.69
C MET A 1 4.31 53.76 -26.47
N PHE A 2 3.87 52.50 -26.56
CA PHE A 2 4.26 51.33 -25.74
C PHE A 2 3.72 50.07 -26.44
N PRO A 3 4.40 48.92 -26.31
CA PRO A 3 3.87 47.88 -25.41
C PRO A 3 4.98 47.36 -24.48
N GLN A 4 4.72 47.21 -23.18
CA GLN A 4 4.18 45.99 -22.54
C GLN A 4 4.91 44.71 -22.98
N ASN A 5 5.90 44.30 -22.18
CA ASN A 5 6.09 42.91 -21.76
C ASN A 5 7.23 42.87 -20.73
N TRP A 6 6.91 43.30 -19.51
CA TRP A 6 7.50 42.67 -18.35
C TRP A 6 7.04 41.20 -18.37
N LYS A 7 7.97 40.26 -18.55
CA LYS A 7 7.74 38.88 -18.14
C LYS A 7 8.14 38.83 -16.66
N PRO A 8 7.26 38.47 -15.72
CA PRO A 8 7.77 37.81 -14.54
C PRO A 8 8.48 36.56 -15.05
N ASP A 9 9.73 36.36 -14.68
CA ASP A 9 10.31 35.01 -14.70
C ASP A 9 9.49 34.23 -13.66
N ALA A 10 8.30 33.80 -14.09
CA ALA A 10 7.50 32.81 -13.41
C ALA A 10 8.37 31.56 -13.42
N GLU A 11 9.08 31.38 -12.31
CA GLU A 11 9.07 30.14 -11.55
C GLU A 11 9.06 28.90 -12.44
N ASN A 12 10.13 28.70 -13.21
CA ASN A 12 10.46 27.37 -13.72
C ASN A 12 11.27 26.60 -12.67
N TYR A 13 10.75 26.58 -11.45
CA TYR A 13 10.88 25.43 -10.57
C TYR A 13 9.47 24.97 -10.26
N THR A 14 8.80 24.39 -11.24
CA THR A 14 8.00 23.22 -10.91
C THR A 14 9.02 22.11 -10.70
N PRO A 15 9.34 21.68 -9.46
CA PRO A 15 9.76 20.31 -9.30
C PRO A 15 8.57 19.49 -9.80
N VAL A 16 8.66 19.07 -11.05
CA VAL A 16 7.84 18.00 -11.55
C VAL A 16 8.40 16.76 -10.85
N ILE A 17 7.89 16.49 -9.64
CA ILE A 17 7.96 15.15 -9.07
C ILE A 17 7.01 14.31 -9.93
N THR A 18 7.49 13.84 -11.08
CA THR A 18 6.76 12.88 -11.95
C THR A 18 7.07 11.44 -11.60
N ASP A 19 7.96 11.19 -10.64
CA ASP A 19 8.18 9.84 -10.14
C ASP A 19 7.41 9.65 -8.85
N ALA A 20 6.57 8.63 -8.79
CA ALA A 20 5.94 8.27 -7.53
C ALA A 20 7.06 7.86 -6.57
N ALA A 21 7.12 8.48 -5.38
CA ALA A 21 8.13 8.13 -4.37
C ALA A 21 8.12 6.62 -4.03
N PHE A 22 7.00 5.96 -4.28
CA PHE A 22 6.80 4.54 -4.07
C PHE A 22 5.95 3.94 -5.19
N LYS A 23 6.33 2.76 -5.66
CA LYS A 23 5.48 1.85 -6.42
C LYS A 23 4.81 0.89 -5.44
N ILE A 24 3.49 0.73 -5.53
CA ILE A 24 2.70 -0.16 -4.65
C ILE A 24 1.96 -1.16 -5.54
N GLU A 25 2.03 -2.45 -5.22
CA GLU A 25 1.35 -3.50 -5.98
C GLU A 25 0.63 -4.51 -5.08
N LEU A 26 -0.55 -4.96 -5.56
CA LEU A 26 -1.31 -6.08 -5.05
C LEU A 26 -1.48 -7.05 -6.22
N PRO A 27 -0.90 -8.27 -6.17
CA PRO A 27 -1.03 -9.22 -7.26
C PRO A 27 -2.39 -9.93 -7.21
N ASP A 28 -2.83 -10.41 -8.36
CA ASP A 28 -3.94 -11.34 -8.46
C ASP A 28 -3.53 -12.72 -7.91
N ILE A 29 -4.42 -13.35 -7.16
CA ILE A 29 -4.28 -14.73 -6.69
C ILE A 29 -5.24 -15.60 -7.50
N THR A 30 -4.70 -16.52 -8.29
CA THR A 30 -5.47 -17.43 -9.17
C THR A 30 -5.57 -18.83 -8.57
N ASP A 31 -6.41 -19.67 -9.18
CA ASP A 31 -6.55 -21.10 -8.85
C ASP A 31 -7.00 -21.37 -7.41
N VAL A 32 -7.83 -20.47 -6.87
CA VAL A 32 -8.42 -20.55 -5.53
C VAL A 32 -9.88 -20.98 -5.57
N SER A 33 -10.32 -21.68 -4.54
CA SER A 33 -11.67 -22.22 -4.38
C SER A 33 -12.26 -21.85 -3.02
N THR A 34 -13.59 -21.77 -2.94
CA THR A 34 -14.30 -21.50 -1.69
C THR A 34 -13.82 -22.43 -0.57
N GLY A 35 -13.47 -21.85 0.58
CA GLY A 35 -12.87 -22.53 1.72
C GLY A 35 -11.35 -22.36 1.82
N ASP A 36 -10.69 -21.92 0.76
CA ASP A 36 -9.23 -21.71 0.77
C ASP A 36 -8.83 -20.56 1.69
N GLN A 37 -7.66 -20.73 2.30
CA GLN A 37 -6.95 -19.65 2.98
C GLN A 37 -5.89 -19.09 2.05
N ILE A 38 -6.00 -17.81 1.73
CA ILE A 38 -5.15 -17.13 0.75
C ILE A 38 -4.39 -15.99 1.42
N GLN A 39 -3.23 -15.68 0.85
CA GLN A 39 -2.37 -14.60 1.28
C GLN A 39 -2.14 -13.65 0.12
N VAL A 40 -2.63 -12.42 0.24
CA VAL A 40 -2.41 -11.36 -0.76
C VAL A 40 -1.27 -10.48 -0.27
N PRO A 41 -0.09 -10.50 -0.92
CA PRO A 41 1.02 -9.63 -0.55
C PRO A 41 0.82 -8.22 -1.09
N LEU A 42 1.18 -7.21 -0.29
CA LEU A 42 1.33 -5.84 -0.73
C LEU A 42 2.82 -5.54 -0.83
N SER A 43 3.33 -5.36 -2.04
CA SER A 43 4.71 -4.92 -2.24
C SER A 43 4.81 -3.41 -2.30
N ILE A 44 5.92 -2.89 -1.79
CA ILE A 44 6.31 -1.50 -1.95
C ILE A 44 7.76 -1.43 -2.43
N THR A 45 7.98 -0.67 -3.49
CA THR A 45 9.31 -0.38 -4.01
C THR A 45 9.52 1.13 -3.95
N PRO A 46 10.41 1.62 -3.07
CA PRO A 46 10.77 3.04 -3.05
C PRO A 46 11.54 3.42 -4.32
N THR A 47 11.31 4.62 -4.81
CA THR A 47 12.16 5.25 -5.83
C THR A 47 13.30 6.01 -5.14
N SER A 48 14.34 6.37 -5.89
CA SER A 48 15.54 6.95 -5.30
C SER A 48 15.22 8.21 -4.47
N GLY A 49 15.64 8.20 -3.20
CA GLY A 49 15.48 9.33 -2.27
C GLY A 49 14.18 9.32 -1.46
N ALA A 50 13.44 8.20 -1.42
CA ALA A 50 12.21 8.07 -0.66
C ALA A 50 12.39 7.25 0.63
N ASP A 51 12.34 7.93 1.78
CA ASP A 51 12.35 7.29 3.11
C ASP A 51 10.91 7.11 3.63
N ILE A 52 10.62 5.97 4.25
CA ILE A 52 9.33 5.70 4.90
C ILE A 52 9.53 5.70 6.42
N TYR A 53 9.04 6.73 7.10
CA TYR A 53 9.02 6.80 8.57
C TYR A 53 7.66 6.40 9.15
N SER A 54 6.61 6.43 8.34
CA SER A 54 5.28 5.99 8.73
C SER A 54 4.45 5.66 7.50
N TYR A 55 3.46 4.79 7.68
CA TYR A 55 2.46 4.55 6.66
C TYR A 55 1.08 4.38 7.29
N TYR A 56 0.08 4.77 6.51
CA TYR A 56 -1.33 4.49 6.77
C TYR A 56 -1.95 3.99 5.49
N ALA A 57 -2.69 2.89 5.57
CA ALA A 57 -3.37 2.31 4.42
C ALA A 57 -4.80 1.90 4.77
N VAL A 58 -5.69 2.02 3.80
CA VAL A 58 -7.03 1.44 3.83
C VAL A 58 -7.17 0.52 2.63
N VAL A 59 -7.33 -0.77 2.90
CA VAL A 59 -7.59 -1.77 1.87
C VAL A 59 -9.05 -2.17 1.94
N ALA A 60 -9.77 -1.99 0.83
CA ALA A 60 -11.14 -2.45 0.69
C ALA A 60 -11.16 -3.83 0.06
N TYR A 61 -12.09 -4.68 0.50
CA TYR A 61 -12.36 -5.99 -0.08
C TYR A 61 -13.87 -6.24 -0.11
N ASP A 62 -14.30 -7.21 -0.91
CA ASP A 62 -15.69 -7.66 -0.91
C ASP A 62 -15.93 -8.67 0.24
N PRO A 63 -16.69 -8.31 1.28
CA PRO A 63 -16.94 -9.20 2.40
C PRO A 63 -17.92 -10.34 2.09
N GLU A 64 -18.60 -10.34 0.93
CA GLU A 64 -19.40 -11.48 0.48
C GLU A 64 -18.52 -12.58 -0.13
N ILE A 65 -17.31 -12.23 -0.58
CA ILE A 65 -16.36 -13.15 -1.21
C ILE A 65 -15.25 -13.54 -0.24
N LEU A 66 -14.68 -12.59 0.51
CA LEU A 66 -13.53 -12.79 1.37
C LEU A 66 -13.83 -12.44 2.82
N THR A 67 -13.24 -13.17 3.76
CA THR A 67 -13.15 -12.78 5.18
C THR A 67 -11.71 -12.51 5.54
N CYS A 68 -11.36 -11.29 5.94
CA CYS A 68 -10.01 -11.00 6.43
C CYS A 68 -9.81 -11.61 7.82
N THR A 69 -8.77 -12.42 7.98
CA THR A 69 -8.47 -13.11 9.25
C THR A 69 -7.30 -12.50 9.98
N ALA A 70 -6.33 -11.92 9.25
CA ALA A 70 -5.17 -11.26 9.83
C ALA A 70 -4.47 -10.34 8.81
N VAL A 71 -3.64 -9.44 9.35
CA VAL A 71 -2.58 -8.75 8.59
C VAL A 71 -1.27 -9.06 9.28
N SER A 72 -0.26 -9.47 8.51
CA SER A 72 1.09 -9.68 9.02
C SER A 72 2.10 -8.88 8.23
N ASN A 73 3.29 -8.73 8.80
CA ASN A 73 4.44 -8.20 8.09
C ASN A 73 4.84 -9.10 6.93
N GLY A 74 5.39 -8.49 5.87
CA GLY A 74 6.28 -9.19 4.97
C GLY A 74 7.69 -9.34 5.57
N ASN A 75 8.68 -9.46 4.71
CA ASN A 75 10.09 -9.57 5.10
C ASN A 75 10.68 -8.17 5.36
N ILE A 76 10.18 -7.48 6.39
CA ILE A 76 10.71 -6.19 6.85
C ILE A 76 11.49 -6.35 8.15
N ASP A 77 12.61 -5.64 8.26
CA ASP A 77 13.29 -5.45 9.54
C ASP A 77 12.51 -4.44 10.37
N LEU A 78 12.12 -4.85 11.58
CA LEU A 78 11.30 -4.06 12.50
C LEU A 78 12.07 -3.61 13.74
N GLU A 79 13.40 -3.75 13.78
CA GLU A 79 14.18 -3.36 14.97
C GLU A 79 13.84 -1.94 15.45
N ASN A 80 13.62 -1.01 14.53
CA ASN A 80 13.26 0.39 14.81
C ASN A 80 11.93 0.86 14.19
N PHE A 81 11.08 -0.08 13.77
CA PHE A 81 9.79 0.21 13.15
C PHE A 81 8.67 -0.56 13.87
N SER A 82 7.60 0.12 14.27
CA SER A 82 6.46 -0.56 14.88
C SER A 82 5.87 -1.54 13.86
N GLY A 83 5.56 -2.76 14.27
CA GLY A 83 4.73 -3.64 13.44
C GLY A 83 3.39 -2.98 13.09
N PRO A 84 2.73 -3.40 12.00
CA PRO A 84 1.46 -2.87 11.56
C PRO A 84 0.42 -3.13 12.62
N VAL A 85 -0.19 -2.06 13.10
CA VAL A 85 -1.44 -2.15 13.84
C VAL A 85 -2.56 -2.18 12.81
N ALA A 86 -3.21 -3.33 12.68
CA ALA A 86 -4.32 -3.52 11.77
C ALA A 86 -5.65 -3.56 12.51
N ASN A 87 -6.62 -2.80 12.00
CA ASN A 87 -8.03 -2.91 12.35
C ASN A 87 -8.79 -3.48 11.15
N ILE A 88 -9.23 -4.73 11.29
CA ILE A 88 -9.99 -5.49 10.29
C ILE A 88 -11.51 -5.42 10.52
N THR A 89 -11.97 -4.53 11.41
CA THR A 89 -13.39 -4.37 11.74
C THR A 89 -13.84 -2.93 11.46
N PRO A 90 -15.01 -2.72 10.82
CA PRO A 90 -15.93 -3.73 10.27
C PRO A 90 -15.42 -4.38 8.98
N ASP A 91 -16.07 -5.47 8.58
CA ASP A 91 -15.75 -6.19 7.34
C ASP A 91 -15.81 -5.28 6.10
N GLY A 92 -15.03 -5.65 5.09
CA GLY A 92 -14.87 -4.93 3.83
C GLY A 92 -13.84 -3.81 3.86
N LYS A 93 -13.26 -3.49 5.04
CA LYS A 93 -12.19 -2.49 5.17
C LYS A 93 -11.13 -2.90 6.19
N ILE A 94 -9.89 -2.92 5.76
CA ILE A 94 -8.71 -3.13 6.60
C ILE A 94 -8.00 -1.79 6.73
N ARG A 95 -7.86 -1.28 7.95
CA ARG A 95 -7.09 -0.06 8.24
C ARG A 95 -5.78 -0.43 8.91
N ILE A 96 -4.68 0.12 8.44
CA ILE A 96 -3.34 -0.26 8.89
C ILE A 96 -2.56 1.01 9.17
N ALA A 97 -1.82 1.01 10.27
CA ALA A 97 -0.87 2.07 10.58
C ALA A 97 0.42 1.48 11.15
N ALA A 98 1.54 2.09 10.83
CA ALA A 98 2.83 1.83 11.45
C ALA A 98 3.73 3.07 11.36
N PHE A 99 4.70 3.16 12.26
CA PHE A 99 5.70 4.22 12.29
C PHE A 99 7.01 3.71 12.91
N GLY A 100 8.12 4.35 12.58
CA GLY A 100 9.44 4.03 13.12
C GLY A 100 10.25 5.27 13.45
N THR A 101 11.35 5.06 14.15
CA THR A 101 12.34 6.11 14.43
C THR A 101 13.39 6.23 13.33
N ASP A 102 13.63 5.14 12.59
CA ASP A 102 14.49 5.09 11.42
C ASP A 102 13.64 4.81 10.15
N PRO A 103 14.13 5.17 8.95
CA PRO A 103 13.50 4.77 7.69
C PRO A 103 13.34 3.26 7.62
N LEU A 104 12.18 2.80 7.12
CA LEU A 104 11.95 1.41 6.80
C LEU A 104 12.87 0.99 5.64
N ASP A 105 13.76 0.02 5.88
CA ASP A 105 14.55 -0.62 4.83
C ASP A 105 13.68 -1.67 4.11
N ILE A 106 13.13 -1.30 2.95
CA ILE A 106 12.23 -2.16 2.19
C ILE A 106 12.37 -1.96 0.68
N ASN A 107 12.39 -3.08 -0.04
CA ASN A 107 12.22 -3.14 -1.49
C ASN A 107 11.55 -4.47 -1.87
N ASP A 108 10.48 -4.81 -1.16
CA ASP A 108 9.83 -6.12 -1.21
C ASP A 108 8.40 -6.01 -0.62
N ILE A 109 7.84 -7.14 -0.21
CA ILE A 109 6.54 -7.25 0.45
C ILE A 109 6.55 -6.50 1.79
N LEU A 110 5.71 -5.48 1.88
CA LEU A 110 5.45 -4.72 3.10
C LEU A 110 4.53 -5.49 4.04
N LEU A 111 3.41 -6.00 3.50
CA LEU A 111 2.34 -6.63 4.28
C LEU A 111 1.81 -7.87 3.58
N HIS A 112 1.27 -8.78 4.38
CA HIS A 112 0.46 -9.90 3.92
C HIS A 112 -0.94 -9.79 4.50
N PHE A 113 -1.93 -9.77 3.61
CA PHE A 113 -3.34 -9.87 3.96
C PHE A 113 -3.78 -11.33 3.92
N HIS A 114 -4.24 -11.84 5.05
CA HIS A 114 -4.74 -13.19 5.17
C HIS A 114 -6.26 -13.17 5.01
N PHE A 115 -6.76 -13.94 4.05
CA PHE A 115 -8.18 -14.07 3.79
C PHE A 115 -8.61 -15.54 3.79
N THR A 116 -9.85 -15.78 4.20
CA THR A 116 -10.58 -17.01 3.86
C THR A 116 -11.56 -16.68 2.74
N LEU A 117 -11.55 -17.47 1.66
CA LEU A 117 -12.51 -17.35 0.57
C LEU A 117 -13.82 -18.00 1.00
N ILE A 118 -14.90 -17.22 1.11
CA ILE A 118 -16.21 -17.68 1.63
C ILE A 118 -17.33 -17.63 0.59
N GLY A 119 -17.17 -16.81 -0.44
CA GLY A 119 -18.12 -16.71 -1.55
C GLY A 119 -17.66 -17.51 -2.76
N ASN A 120 -18.61 -18.01 -3.53
CA ASN A 120 -18.30 -18.56 -4.84
C ASN A 120 -18.07 -17.40 -5.80
N ASN A 121 -16.88 -17.32 -6.38
CA ASN A 121 -16.62 -16.64 -7.64
C ASN A 121 -17.51 -17.34 -8.70
N ASN A 122 -18.75 -16.86 -8.87
CA ASN A 122 -19.70 -17.31 -9.89
C ASN A 122 -19.23 -16.91 -11.30
N ASP A 123 -17.98 -17.22 -11.65
CA ASP A 123 -17.49 -17.14 -13.02
C ASP A 123 -17.65 -18.53 -13.64
N SER A 124 -18.85 -18.76 -14.17
CA SER A 124 -19.21 -19.90 -15.01
C SER A 124 -19.02 -19.56 -16.48
#